data_AF-A0A366ZXI9-F1
#
_entry.id   AF-A0A366ZXI9-F1
#
_cell.length_a   1.000
_cell.length_b   1.000
_cell.length_c   1.000
_cell.angle_alpha   90.00
_cell.angle_beta   90.00
_cell.angle_gamma   90.00
#
_symmetry.space_group_name_H-M   'P 1'
#
loop_
_entity.id
_entity.type
_entity.pdbx_description
1 polymer ?
#
loop_
_entity_poly.entity_id
_entity_poly.type
_entity_poly.pdbx_seq_one_letter_code
_entity_poly.pdbx_strand_id
1 'polypeptide(L)'
;MPTEDVVLLWPTVTLLGFFVLAAVVVALGTSSTARYEFERNAVRTARQPAAVAAAPAEVLAESVTDVVTLTGGASSADLGAADPAEEFRAELAAAVSVATHPAGKRIGAPGSAPAWWLVDEDPEQSGSSAVAGPFDDRFEADWALLAHGLAESTRVVYGSQRADGTVVRRQLPAERAWLADLGEQLDRLGDDWDELVSDDDALTTLVVEVAAALVEAGLPLHDCNGHGAAGGVCLSPGPGLAGVLVTWHQHDRMSVQQVRGAALETAVQRTMSSAVATLLQTMGFEVEPFGSSDCWMVTPGPR
;
A
#
# COMPACT_ATOMS: atom_id res chain seq x y z
N MET A 1 -38.06 -28.30 -48.94
CA MET A 1 -38.53 -28.47 -47.56
C MET A 1 -37.29 -28.63 -46.68
N PRO A 2 -36.80 -27.57 -46.03
CA PRO A 2 -35.75 -27.72 -45.03
C PRO A 2 -36.34 -28.48 -43.84
N THR A 3 -35.61 -29.50 -43.40
CA THR A 3 -35.99 -30.44 -42.34
C THR A 3 -36.15 -29.71 -41.01
N GLU A 4 -37.18 -30.08 -40.25
CA GLU A 4 -37.56 -29.52 -38.95
C GLU A 4 -36.42 -29.61 -37.90
N ASP A 5 -35.39 -30.42 -38.17
CA ASP A 5 -34.18 -30.56 -37.36
C ASP A 5 -33.32 -29.28 -37.26
N VAL A 6 -33.32 -28.42 -38.29
CA VAL A 6 -32.48 -27.21 -38.32
C VAL A 6 -33.02 -26.11 -37.41
N VAL A 7 -34.35 -26.06 -37.21
CA VAL A 7 -35.01 -24.99 -36.44
C VAL A 7 -34.91 -25.23 -34.93
N LEU A 8 -34.75 -26.49 -34.50
CA LEU A 8 -34.56 -26.88 -33.08
C LEU A 8 -33.09 -26.92 -32.65
N LEU A 9 -32.16 -26.88 -33.60
CA LEU A 9 -30.72 -26.87 -33.31
C LEU A 9 -30.25 -25.51 -32.77
N TRP A 10 -30.91 -24.42 -33.14
CA TRP A 10 -30.54 -23.08 -32.69
C TRP A 10 -30.87 -22.81 -31.21
N PRO A 11 -32.07 -23.12 -30.70
CA PRO A 11 -32.40 -22.96 -29.28
C PRO A 11 -31.58 -23.85 -28.35
N THR A 12 -31.19 -25.04 -28.81
CA THR A 12 -30.37 -25.97 -28.02
C THR A 12 -28.93 -25.47 -27.88
N VAL A 13 -28.35 -24.91 -28.94
CA VAL A 13 -27.02 -24.28 -28.91
C VAL A 13 -27.00 -23.04 -28.01
N THR A 14 -28.03 -22.19 -28.04
CA THR A 14 -28.09 -20.99 -27.18
C THR A 14 -28.26 -21.34 -25.71
N LEU A 15 -29.10 -22.33 -25.39
CA LEU A 15 -29.24 -22.82 -24.01
C LEU A 15 -27.93 -23.44 -23.50
N LEU A 16 -27.27 -24.27 -24.31
CA LEU A 16 -25.98 -24.85 -23.94
C LEU A 16 -24.93 -23.75 -23.71
N GLY A 17 -24.84 -22.77 -24.60
CA GLY A 17 -23.94 -21.62 -24.45
C GLY A 17 -24.21 -20.83 -23.17
N PHE A 18 -25.48 -20.57 -22.85
CA PHE A 18 -25.88 -19.90 -21.61
C PHE A 18 -25.47 -20.68 -20.36
N PHE A 19 -25.68 -21.99 -20.33
CA PHE A 19 -25.28 -22.83 -19.18
C PHE A 19 -23.76 -22.88 -19.00
N VAL A 20 -22.99 -22.95 -20.10
CA VAL A 20 -21.53 -22.89 -20.05
C VAL A 20 -21.08 -21.54 -19.48
N LEU A 21 -21.66 -20.43 -19.94
CA LEU A 21 -21.31 -19.09 -19.47
C LEU A 21 -21.69 -18.89 -17.99
N ALA A 22 -22.88 -19.36 -17.58
CA ALA A 22 -23.31 -19.33 -16.19
C ALA A 22 -22.41 -20.18 -15.28
N ALA A 23 -22.01 -21.38 -15.71
CA ALA A 23 -21.08 -22.22 -14.96
C ALA A 23 -19.69 -21.54 -14.83
N VAL A 24 -19.22 -20.87 -15.88
CA VAL A 24 -17.97 -20.10 -15.85
C VAL A 24 -18.07 -18.94 -14.86
N VAL A 25 -19.17 -18.17 -14.86
CA VAL A 25 -19.38 -17.07 -13.90
C VAL A 25 -19.42 -17.58 -12.46
N VAL A 26 -20.12 -18.69 -12.19
CA VAL A 26 -20.15 -19.31 -10.85
C VAL A 26 -18.78 -19.83 -10.45
N ALA A 27 -18.03 -20.43 -11.36
CA ALA A 27 -16.66 -20.88 -11.11
C ALA A 27 -15.70 -19.71 -10.82
N LEU A 28 -15.78 -18.62 -11.58
CA LEU A 28 -15.00 -17.41 -11.30
C LEU A 28 -15.41 -16.78 -9.96
N GLY A 29 -16.71 -16.67 -9.68
CA GLY A 29 -17.22 -16.13 -8.42
C GLY A 29 -16.75 -16.92 -7.20
N THR A 30 -16.81 -18.25 -7.26
CA THR A 30 -16.35 -19.14 -6.18
C THR A 30 -14.82 -19.13 -6.02
N SER A 31 -14.06 -19.02 -7.12
CA SER A 31 -12.60 -18.88 -7.04
C SER A 31 -12.16 -17.56 -6.41
N SER A 32 -12.92 -16.48 -6.65
CA SER A 32 -12.69 -15.15 -6.08
C SER A 32 -12.99 -15.13 -4.57
N THR A 33 -14.07 -15.80 -4.13
CA THR A 33 -14.38 -15.91 -2.70
C THR A 33 -13.41 -16.82 -1.96
N ALA A 34 -12.92 -17.90 -2.59
CA ALA A 34 -11.94 -18.78 -1.96
C ALA A 34 -10.63 -18.05 -1.65
N ARG A 35 -10.11 -17.22 -2.58
CA ARG A 35 -8.89 -16.45 -2.35
C ARG A 35 -9.06 -15.43 -1.22
N TYR A 36 -10.22 -14.80 -1.13
CA TYR A 36 -10.56 -13.87 -0.05
C TYR A 36 -10.66 -14.57 1.32
N GLU A 37 -11.23 -15.78 1.37
CA GLU A 37 -11.28 -16.57 2.62
C GLU A 37 -9.90 -17.11 3.04
N PHE A 38 -9.02 -17.46 2.10
CA PHE A 38 -7.65 -17.88 2.40
C PHE A 38 -6.81 -16.73 2.98
N GLU A 39 -6.89 -15.52 2.41
CA GLU A 39 -6.23 -14.33 2.98
C GLU A 39 -6.79 -13.97 4.35
N ARG A 40 -8.11 -14.06 4.54
CA ARG A 40 -8.76 -13.80 5.84
C ARG A 40 -8.39 -14.84 6.91
N ASN A 41 -8.27 -16.12 6.57
CA ASN A 41 -7.86 -17.17 7.51
C ASN A 41 -6.35 -17.13 7.82
N ALA A 42 -5.51 -16.72 6.87
CA ALA A 42 -4.07 -16.52 7.10
C ALA A 42 -3.82 -15.41 8.13
N VAL A 43 -4.55 -14.28 8.03
CA VAL A 43 -4.46 -13.17 8.98
C VAL A 43 -4.99 -13.54 10.38
N ARG A 44 -6.06 -14.35 10.49
CA ARG A 44 -6.54 -14.87 11.78
C ARG A 44 -5.55 -15.84 12.43
N THR A 45 -4.96 -16.73 11.64
CA THR A 45 -3.96 -17.71 12.12
C THR A 45 -2.66 -17.04 12.54
N ALA A 46 -2.26 -15.92 11.91
CA ALA A 46 -1.09 -15.13 12.34
C ALA A 46 -1.34 -14.31 13.62
N ARG A 47 -2.60 -13.97 13.92
CA ARG A 47 -2.99 -13.22 15.14
C ARG A 47 -3.17 -14.12 16.36
N GLN A 48 -3.45 -15.40 16.17
CA GLN A 48 -3.68 -16.38 17.23
C GLN A 48 -2.43 -16.89 18.00
N PRO A 49 -1.20 -16.98 17.44
CA PRO A 49 -0.02 -17.37 18.21
C PRO A 49 0.48 -16.27 19.17
N ALA A 50 0.00 -15.02 19.03
CA ALA A 50 0.38 -13.93 19.94
C ALA A 50 -0.45 -13.89 21.24
N ALA A 51 -1.58 -14.62 21.32
CA ALA A 51 -2.52 -14.54 22.45
C ALA A 51 -2.39 -15.70 23.47
N VAL A 52 -1.51 -16.68 23.26
CA VAL A 52 -1.24 -17.75 24.23
C VAL A 52 0.27 -17.98 24.36
N ALA A 53 0.96 -16.96 24.87
CA ALA A 53 2.31 -17.13 25.43
C ALA A 53 2.58 -16.03 26.46
N ALA A 54 1.71 -15.94 27.48
CA ALA A 54 2.08 -15.34 28.75
C ALA A 54 2.70 -16.44 29.64
N ALA A 55 3.96 -16.19 30.00
CA ALA A 55 4.96 -17.01 30.69
C ALA A 55 4.50 -17.98 31.79
N PRO A 56 5.40 -18.91 32.18
CA PRO A 56 6.08 -18.64 33.45
C PRO A 56 7.59 -18.54 33.31
N ALA A 57 8.14 -17.60 34.07
CA ALA A 57 9.55 -17.47 34.38
C ALA A 57 10.01 -18.68 35.18
N GLU A 58 10.90 -19.49 34.61
CA GLU A 58 12.02 -20.18 35.28
C GLU A 58 12.73 -21.04 34.22
N VAL A 59 14.05 -21.13 34.33
CA VAL A 59 14.94 -22.00 33.54
C VAL A 59 15.32 -21.51 32.14
N LEU A 60 16.19 -20.51 32.06
CA LEU A 60 17.24 -20.42 31.03
C LEU A 60 18.50 -19.78 31.66
N ALA A 61 18.96 -20.36 32.76
CA ALA A 61 20.39 -20.46 32.98
C ALA A 61 20.78 -21.83 32.45
N GLU A 62 21.78 -21.86 31.56
CA GLU A 62 22.53 -23.03 31.07
C GLU A 62 22.47 -23.23 29.53
N SER A 63 23.67 -23.24 28.96
CA SER A 63 24.05 -23.63 27.59
C SER A 63 23.97 -22.58 26.46
N VAL A 64 24.88 -21.60 26.51
CA VAL A 64 25.65 -21.25 25.29
C VAL A 64 27.11 -21.56 25.58
N THR A 65 27.56 -22.72 25.10
CA THR A 65 28.98 -23.04 24.94
C THR A 65 29.21 -23.44 23.50
N ASP A 66 30.35 -22.96 23.00
CA ASP A 66 30.98 -23.17 21.70
C ASP A 66 30.43 -22.31 20.54
N VAL A 67 31.23 -21.51 19.82
CA VAL A 67 32.69 -21.63 19.59
C VAL A 67 33.25 -20.34 18.95
N VAL A 68 34.57 -20.09 19.17
CA VAL A 68 35.52 -19.26 18.36
C VAL A 68 35.53 -17.74 18.68
N THR A 69 36.61 -17.07 19.11
CA THR A 69 38.07 -17.31 18.95
C THR A 69 38.95 -16.47 19.89
N LEU A 70 40.02 -17.09 20.39
CA LEU A 70 41.40 -16.60 20.59
C LEU A 70 41.68 -15.07 20.67
N THR A 71 42.16 -14.60 21.83
CA THR A 71 43.56 -14.13 22.08
C THR A 71 43.67 -13.63 23.53
N GLY A 72 44.85 -13.82 24.15
CA GLY A 72 45.02 -13.87 25.60
C GLY A 72 45.34 -12.56 26.34
N GLY A 73 45.50 -12.70 27.66
CA GLY A 73 46.45 -11.89 28.44
C GLY A 73 45.89 -10.97 29.54
N ALA A 74 45.71 -11.56 30.74
CA ALA A 74 46.10 -11.04 32.07
C ALA A 74 45.54 -9.71 32.66
N SER A 75 44.92 -9.89 33.84
CA SER A 75 45.10 -9.17 35.12
C SER A 75 44.25 -7.92 35.49
N SER A 76 43.34 -8.18 36.43
CA SER A 76 42.83 -7.45 37.61
C SER A 76 43.18 -5.97 37.86
N ALA A 77 42.13 -5.15 38.06
CA ALA A 77 41.89 -4.14 39.14
C ALA A 77 40.86 -3.11 38.61
N ASP A 78 39.64 -3.07 39.14
CA ASP A 78 39.17 -2.19 40.24
C ASP A 78 38.40 -0.97 39.71
N LEU A 79 37.43 -0.54 40.51
CA LEU A 79 36.63 0.70 40.46
C LEU A 79 35.32 0.67 39.66
N GLY A 80 34.23 0.83 40.42
CA GLY A 80 32.88 1.00 39.91
C GLY A 80 32.65 2.33 39.21
N ALA A 81 31.71 2.29 38.27
CA ALA A 81 31.02 3.44 37.72
C ALA A 81 29.65 2.96 37.24
N ALA A 82 28.62 3.77 37.53
CA ALA A 82 27.25 3.56 37.09
C ALA A 82 27.19 3.41 35.56
N ASP A 83 26.30 2.53 35.10
CA ASP A 83 26.13 2.16 33.69
C ASP A 83 25.55 3.35 32.88
N PRO A 84 26.28 3.95 31.93
CA PRO A 84 25.77 5.03 31.08
C PRO A 84 24.82 4.52 29.97
N ALA A 85 24.52 3.22 29.92
CA ALA A 85 23.64 2.63 28.91
C ALA A 85 22.14 2.72 29.23
N GLU A 86 21.75 3.05 30.48
CA GLU A 86 20.34 3.34 30.82
C GLU A 86 19.94 4.79 30.52
N GLU A 87 20.87 5.74 30.65
CA GLU A 87 20.62 7.16 30.38
C GLU A 87 20.46 7.41 28.87
N PHE A 88 21.28 6.76 28.03
CA PHE A 88 21.16 6.85 26.57
C PHE A 88 19.90 6.17 26.00
N ARG A 89 19.37 5.13 26.67
CA ARG A 89 18.11 4.47 26.29
C ARG A 89 16.88 5.24 26.78
N ALA A 90 16.96 5.92 27.93
CA ALA A 90 15.92 6.84 28.37
C ALA A 90 15.84 8.09 27.48
N GLU A 91 16.98 8.56 26.96
CA GLU A 91 17.05 9.71 26.06
C GLU A 91 16.53 9.38 24.64
N LEU A 92 16.82 8.18 24.11
CA LEU A 92 16.21 7.71 22.85
C LEU A 92 14.70 7.42 22.98
N ALA A 93 14.22 6.96 24.14
CA ALA A 93 12.81 6.74 24.41
C ALA A 93 12.03 8.06 24.65
N ALA A 94 12.74 9.13 25.04
CA ALA A 94 12.16 10.47 25.21
C ALA A 94 12.20 11.32 23.92
N ALA A 95 13.05 10.97 22.95
CA ALA A 95 13.20 11.70 21.69
C ALA A 95 12.15 11.35 20.62
N VAL A 96 11.37 10.26 20.79
CA VAL A 96 10.23 9.92 19.90
C VAL A 96 8.94 10.53 20.45
N SER A 97 8.97 11.81 20.77
CA SER A 97 7.75 12.57 21.04
C SER A 97 7.93 14.01 20.58
N VAL A 98 6.88 14.51 19.94
CA VAL A 98 6.70 15.89 19.48
C VAL A 98 7.15 16.15 18.03
N ALA A 99 6.55 15.43 17.09
CA ALA A 99 6.09 16.09 15.87
C ALA A 99 4.97 17.06 16.28
N THR A 100 5.24 18.36 16.24
CA THR A 100 4.27 19.43 16.59
C THR A 100 3.29 19.65 15.43
N HIS A 101 2.64 18.59 14.96
CA HIS A 101 1.55 18.75 14.00
C HIS A 101 0.25 19.06 14.76
N PRO A 102 -0.55 20.08 14.38
CA PRO A 102 -1.79 20.44 15.08
C PRO A 102 -2.83 19.30 15.15
N ALA A 103 -2.64 18.22 14.41
CA ALA A 103 -3.46 17.01 14.49
C ALA A 103 -3.14 16.07 15.68
N GLY A 104 -1.98 16.19 16.32
CA GLY A 104 -1.51 15.23 17.34
C GLY A 104 -2.01 15.48 18.77
N LYS A 105 -2.61 16.63 19.05
CA LYS A 105 -2.84 17.11 20.43
C LYS A 105 -4.28 17.01 20.92
N ARG A 106 -4.96 15.88 20.66
CA ARG A 106 -6.23 15.55 21.33
C ARG A 106 -6.12 14.22 22.08
N ILE A 107 -5.36 14.20 23.16
CA ILE A 107 -5.34 13.09 24.12
C ILE A 107 -6.60 13.19 24.98
N GLY A 108 -7.74 12.78 24.41
CA GLY A 108 -8.84 12.24 25.21
C GLY A 108 -8.49 10.81 25.62
N ALA A 109 -9.25 10.24 26.58
CA ALA A 109 -9.10 8.83 26.97
C ALA A 109 -9.04 7.92 25.72
N PRO A 110 -8.20 6.86 25.73
CA PRO A 110 -8.05 6.00 24.57
C PRO A 110 -9.43 5.43 24.20
N GLY A 111 -9.89 5.77 23.00
CA GLY A 111 -11.12 5.21 22.44
C GLY A 111 -10.96 3.72 22.13
N SER A 112 -12.04 3.09 21.67
CA SER A 112 -12.00 1.72 21.16
C SER A 112 -10.95 1.56 20.06
N ALA A 113 -10.52 0.32 19.83
CA ALA A 113 -9.83 -0.01 18.58
C ALA A 113 -10.69 0.44 17.38
N PRO A 114 -10.07 0.95 16.28
CA PRO A 114 -10.81 1.35 15.10
C PRO A 114 -11.61 0.18 14.51
N ALA A 115 -12.87 0.43 14.19
CA ALA A 115 -13.81 -0.54 13.63
C ALA A 115 -14.86 0.18 12.77
N TRP A 116 -15.79 -0.58 12.18
CA TRP A 116 -16.92 -0.01 11.45
C TRP A 116 -18.06 0.31 12.41
N TRP A 117 -18.64 1.51 12.25
CA TRP A 117 -19.73 2.02 13.08
C TRP A 117 -20.82 2.62 12.20
N LEU A 118 -22.07 2.50 12.65
CA LEU A 118 -23.15 3.35 12.18
C LEU A 118 -23.17 4.59 13.05
N VAL A 119 -23.08 5.76 12.41
CA VAL A 119 -23.10 7.04 13.11
C VAL A 119 -24.25 7.89 12.63
N ASP A 120 -24.91 8.59 13.54
CA ASP A 120 -25.88 9.61 13.18
C ASP A 120 -25.13 10.93 12.93
N GLU A 121 -25.22 11.44 11.71
CA GLU A 121 -24.63 12.71 11.32
C GLU A 121 -25.73 13.77 11.19
N ASP A 122 -26.31 14.12 12.33
CA ASP A 122 -27.22 15.25 12.43
C ASP A 122 -26.40 16.56 12.29
N PRO A 123 -26.63 17.37 11.25
CA PRO A 123 -25.88 18.61 11.01
C PRO A 123 -26.05 19.65 12.14
N GLU A 124 -27.09 19.53 12.97
CA GLU A 124 -27.31 20.41 14.12
C GLU A 124 -26.55 19.96 15.38
N GLN A 125 -26.13 18.69 15.46
CA GLN A 125 -25.35 18.16 16.57
C GLN A 125 -23.86 18.16 16.26
N SER A 126 -23.06 18.72 17.19
CA SER A 126 -21.61 18.70 17.08
C SER A 126 -21.04 17.32 17.44
N GLY A 127 -21.07 16.38 16.49
CA GLY A 127 -20.35 15.10 16.57
C GLY A 127 -21.13 13.91 16.00
N SER A 128 -20.42 13.00 15.33
CA SER A 128 -20.98 11.75 14.80
C SER A 128 -21.16 10.74 15.95
N SER A 129 -22.36 10.66 16.52
CA SER A 129 -22.67 9.75 17.63
C SER A 129 -22.87 8.32 17.12
N ALA A 130 -22.29 7.33 17.80
CA ALA A 130 -22.47 5.92 17.43
C ALA A 130 -23.92 5.46 17.68
N VAL A 131 -24.56 4.97 16.63
CA VAL A 131 -25.89 4.33 16.66
C VAL A 131 -25.75 2.83 16.86
N ALA A 132 -24.79 2.19 16.18
CA ALA A 132 -24.51 0.76 16.30
C ALA A 132 -23.05 0.43 15.92
N GLY A 133 -22.58 -0.73 16.38
CA GLY A 133 -21.23 -1.26 16.16
C GLY A 133 -20.59 -1.73 17.46
N PRO A 134 -19.31 -2.15 17.44
CA PRO A 134 -18.45 -2.22 16.25
C PRO A 134 -18.85 -3.40 15.35
N PHE A 135 -18.77 -3.21 14.02
CA PHE A 135 -18.90 -4.26 13.00
C PHE A 135 -17.53 -4.72 12.50
N ASP A 136 -17.44 -5.98 12.07
CA ASP A 136 -16.18 -6.57 11.62
C ASP A 136 -15.72 -5.99 10.27
N ASP A 137 -16.68 -5.74 9.37
CA ASP A 137 -16.41 -5.19 8.05
C ASP A 137 -17.50 -4.20 7.57
N ARG A 138 -17.19 -3.51 6.46
CA ARG A 138 -18.08 -2.52 5.88
C ARG A 138 -19.39 -3.15 5.41
N PHE A 139 -19.35 -4.37 4.87
CA PHE A 139 -20.54 -5.02 4.35
C PHE A 139 -21.52 -5.32 5.47
N GLU A 140 -21.04 -5.81 6.62
CA GLU A 140 -21.87 -6.04 7.80
C GLU A 140 -22.53 -4.74 8.29
N ALA A 141 -21.77 -3.64 8.34
CA ALA A 141 -22.31 -2.33 8.72
C ALA A 141 -23.35 -1.81 7.70
N ASP A 142 -23.07 -1.91 6.40
CA ASP A 142 -23.99 -1.54 5.32
C ASP A 142 -25.28 -2.39 5.37
N TRP A 143 -25.16 -3.69 5.66
CA TRP A 143 -26.32 -4.59 5.86
C TRP A 143 -27.15 -4.17 7.07
N ALA A 144 -26.52 -3.86 8.20
CA ALA A 144 -27.21 -3.38 9.39
C ALA A 144 -27.94 -2.05 9.12
N LEU A 145 -27.32 -1.11 8.40
CA LEU A 145 -27.94 0.14 8.01
C LEU A 145 -29.24 -0.09 7.21
N LEU A 146 -29.19 -0.98 6.22
CA LEU A 146 -30.33 -1.32 5.37
C LEU A 146 -31.43 -2.06 6.14
N ALA A 147 -31.06 -3.04 6.97
CA ALA A 147 -32.01 -3.91 7.68
C ALA A 147 -32.78 -3.16 8.79
N HIS A 148 -32.15 -2.18 9.42
CA HIS A 148 -32.74 -1.46 10.56
C HIS A 148 -33.55 -0.22 10.17
N GLY A 149 -33.60 0.14 8.88
CA GLY A 149 -34.38 1.28 8.40
C GLY A 149 -34.05 2.58 9.15
N LEU A 150 -32.76 2.80 9.43
CA LEU A 150 -32.30 3.94 10.22
C LEU A 150 -32.49 5.25 9.46
N ALA A 151 -32.36 6.37 10.19
CA ALA A 151 -32.51 7.70 9.63
C ALA A 151 -31.59 7.93 8.41
N GLU A 152 -32.03 8.76 7.47
CA GLU A 152 -31.24 9.12 6.28
C GLU A 152 -29.93 9.85 6.62
N SER A 153 -29.79 10.39 7.84
CA SER A 153 -28.57 10.97 8.39
C SER A 153 -27.55 9.92 8.85
N THR A 154 -27.93 8.65 8.95
CA THR A 154 -27.02 7.59 9.41
C THR A 154 -26.01 7.22 8.31
N ARG A 155 -24.73 7.12 8.68
CA ARG A 155 -23.63 6.79 7.76
C ARG A 155 -22.78 5.66 8.34
N VAL A 156 -22.24 4.82 7.45
CA VAL A 156 -21.20 3.84 7.80
C VAL A 156 -19.85 4.56 7.84
N VAL A 157 -19.18 4.48 8.98
CA VAL A 157 -17.91 5.18 9.24
C VAL A 157 -16.91 4.23 9.88
N TYR A 158 -15.66 4.27 9.40
CA TYR A 158 -14.54 3.61 10.06
C TYR A 158 -13.92 4.56 11.10
N GLY A 159 -13.83 4.13 12.35
CA GLY A 159 -13.40 5.03 13.41
C GLY A 159 -13.22 4.39 14.78
N SER A 160 -12.70 5.18 15.72
CA SER A 160 -12.57 4.82 17.14
C SER A 160 -13.66 5.54 17.94
N GLN A 161 -14.49 4.79 18.66
CA GLN A 161 -15.50 5.37 19.55
C GLN A 161 -14.82 5.88 20.83
N ARG A 162 -15.11 7.12 21.23
CA ARG A 162 -14.67 7.71 22.50
C ARG A 162 -15.60 7.31 23.65
N ALA A 163 -15.17 7.58 24.87
CA ALA A 163 -15.98 7.35 26.08
C ALA A 163 -17.29 8.15 26.12
N ASP A 164 -17.38 9.25 25.36
CA ASP A 164 -18.59 10.07 25.21
C ASP A 164 -19.58 9.52 24.17
N GLY A 165 -19.29 8.37 23.56
CA GLY A 165 -20.11 7.74 22.52
C GLY A 165 -19.86 8.27 21.10
N THR A 166 -19.05 9.33 20.94
CA THR A 166 -18.72 9.90 19.63
C THR A 166 -17.71 9.05 18.88
N VAL A 167 -17.88 8.92 17.57
CA VAL A 167 -16.92 8.20 16.71
C VAL A 167 -15.99 9.20 16.05
N VAL A 168 -14.69 8.99 16.25
CA VAL A 168 -13.64 9.72 15.53
C VAL A 168 -13.30 8.95 14.29
N ARG A 169 -13.53 9.55 13.12
CA ARG A 169 -13.11 8.97 11.84
C ARG A 169 -11.62 8.64 11.87
N ARG A 170 -11.29 7.46 11.37
CA ARG A 170 -9.91 7.01 11.16
C ARG A 170 -9.72 6.66 9.70
N GLN A 171 -8.47 6.72 9.27
CA GLN A 171 -8.10 6.31 7.94
C GLN A 171 -8.37 4.82 7.74
N LEU A 172 -8.85 4.46 6.55
CA LEU A 172 -9.20 3.07 6.25
C LEU A 172 -7.94 2.19 6.27
N PRO A 173 -8.05 0.90 6.67
CA PRO A 173 -6.92 -0.02 6.60
C PRO A 173 -6.32 -0.14 5.20
N ALA A 174 -7.17 -0.20 4.16
CA ALA A 174 -6.73 -0.27 2.77
C ALA A 174 -6.00 0.99 2.32
N GLU A 175 -6.50 2.17 2.70
CA GLU A 175 -5.86 3.46 2.39
C GLU A 175 -4.51 3.61 3.08
N ARG A 176 -4.38 3.17 4.34
CA ARG A 176 -3.08 3.12 5.04
C ARG A 176 -2.10 2.16 4.37
N ALA A 177 -2.57 1.00 3.92
CA ALA A 177 -1.74 0.04 3.20
C ALA A 177 -1.27 0.62 1.87
N TRP A 178 -2.15 1.29 1.14
CA TRP A 178 -1.82 1.99 -0.11
C TRP A 178 -0.82 3.13 0.11
N LEU A 179 -0.99 3.95 1.16
CA LEU A 179 -0.01 5.00 1.49
C LEU A 179 1.36 4.43 1.91
N ALA A 180 1.37 3.29 2.61
CA ALA A 180 2.61 2.62 2.97
C ALA A 180 3.32 2.08 1.72
N ASP A 181 2.59 1.47 0.78
CA ASP A 181 3.12 1.02 -0.50
C ASP A 181 3.64 2.21 -1.33
N LEU A 182 2.87 3.29 -1.45
CA LEU A 182 3.31 4.50 -2.13
C LEU A 182 4.59 5.07 -1.51
N GLY A 183 4.70 5.10 -0.17
CA GLY A 183 5.92 5.50 0.53
C GLY A 183 7.11 4.63 0.14
N GLU A 184 6.95 3.30 0.18
CA GLU A 184 7.99 2.36 -0.25
C GLU A 184 8.41 2.56 -1.72
N GLN A 185 7.48 2.95 -2.59
CA GLN A 185 7.79 3.25 -3.99
C GLN A 185 8.54 4.57 -4.13
N LEU A 186 8.15 5.62 -3.39
CA LEU A 186 8.84 6.90 -3.39
C LEU A 186 10.26 6.81 -2.82
N ASP A 187 10.50 5.94 -1.84
CA ASP A 187 11.84 5.64 -1.31
C ASP A 187 12.80 5.05 -2.36
N ARG A 188 12.30 4.61 -3.52
CA ARG A 188 13.08 4.08 -4.65
C ARG A 188 13.50 5.15 -5.67
N LEU A 189 13.03 6.38 -5.51
CA LEU A 189 13.48 7.50 -6.32
C LEU A 189 15.00 7.67 -6.15
N GLY A 190 15.68 8.04 -7.23
CA GLY A 190 17.14 8.21 -7.19
C GLY A 190 17.57 9.44 -6.39
N ASP A 191 18.83 9.45 -5.96
CA ASP A 191 19.45 10.52 -5.16
C ASP A 191 19.30 11.93 -5.78
N ASP A 192 19.12 12.02 -7.10
CA ASP A 192 18.85 13.29 -7.81
C ASP A 192 17.60 14.02 -7.27
N TRP A 193 16.67 13.31 -6.62
CA TRP A 193 15.48 13.90 -6.00
C TRP A 193 15.75 14.47 -4.61
N ASP A 194 16.69 13.92 -3.84
CA ASP A 194 16.93 14.34 -2.44
C ASP A 194 17.36 15.81 -2.34
N GLU A 195 18.10 16.31 -3.32
CA GLU A 195 18.54 17.71 -3.37
C GLU A 195 17.44 18.67 -3.89
N LEU A 196 16.42 18.14 -4.54
CA LEU A 196 15.38 18.90 -5.25
C LEU A 196 14.03 18.90 -4.55
N VAL A 197 13.78 17.91 -3.69
CA VAL A 197 12.52 17.78 -2.97
C VAL A 197 12.48 18.82 -1.86
N SER A 198 11.54 19.76 -2.00
CA SER A 198 11.10 20.63 -0.92
C SER A 198 9.59 20.53 -0.79
N ASP A 199 9.08 20.56 0.44
CA ASP A 199 7.68 20.27 0.77
C ASP A 199 6.65 21.18 0.04
N ASP A 200 7.08 22.32 -0.50
CA ASP A 200 6.24 23.31 -1.17
C ASP A 200 6.52 23.45 -2.69
N ASP A 201 7.33 22.56 -3.29
CA ASP A 201 7.61 22.63 -4.74
C ASP A 201 6.52 21.95 -5.58
N ALA A 202 6.10 22.63 -6.66
CA ALA A 202 5.21 22.08 -7.67
C ALA A 202 5.78 20.80 -8.30
N LEU A 203 7.11 20.71 -8.45
CA LEU A 203 7.76 19.50 -8.98
C LEU A 203 7.67 18.32 -7.99
N THR A 204 7.84 18.57 -6.69
CA THR A 204 7.66 17.56 -5.63
C THR A 204 6.22 17.03 -5.62
N THR A 205 5.25 17.93 -5.75
CA THR A 205 3.83 17.52 -5.89
C THR A 205 3.64 16.65 -7.13
N LEU A 206 4.20 17.06 -8.27
CA LEU A 206 4.04 16.34 -9.53
C LEU A 206 4.65 14.93 -9.49
N VAL A 207 5.86 14.75 -8.93
CA VAL A 207 6.48 13.42 -8.85
C VAL A 207 5.67 12.48 -7.94
N VAL A 208 5.11 12.99 -6.84
CA VAL A 208 4.23 12.21 -5.95
C VAL A 208 2.93 11.82 -6.67
N GLU A 209 2.32 12.73 -7.42
CA GLU A 209 1.11 12.46 -8.21
C GLU A 209 1.37 11.41 -9.30
N VAL A 210 2.48 11.54 -10.03
CA VAL A 210 2.88 10.58 -11.07
C VAL A 210 3.17 9.21 -10.44
N ALA A 211 3.91 9.15 -9.34
CA ALA A 211 4.18 7.91 -8.62
C ALA A 211 2.89 7.25 -8.14
N ALA A 212 1.99 8.01 -7.49
CA ALA A 212 0.71 7.51 -7.01
C ALA A 212 -0.13 6.89 -8.15
N ALA A 213 -0.19 7.56 -9.31
CA ALA A 213 -0.94 7.06 -10.45
C ALA A 213 -0.33 5.78 -11.06
N LEU A 214 1.00 5.67 -11.08
CA LEU A 214 1.68 4.45 -11.52
C LEU A 214 1.43 3.28 -10.57
N VAL A 215 1.52 3.52 -9.26
CA VAL A 215 1.25 2.51 -8.22
C VAL A 215 -0.21 2.07 -8.25
N GLU A 216 -1.14 3.00 -8.41
CA GLU A 216 -2.57 2.71 -8.60
C GLU A 216 -2.83 1.86 -9.86
N ALA A 217 -2.07 2.09 -10.93
CA ALA A 217 -2.11 1.27 -12.14
C ALA A 217 -1.38 -0.08 -12.00
N GLY A 218 -0.75 -0.36 -10.86
CA GLY A 218 -0.01 -1.59 -10.59
C GLY A 218 1.38 -1.63 -11.23
N LEU A 219 1.97 -0.48 -11.55
CA LEU A 219 3.32 -0.36 -12.09
C LEU A 219 4.29 0.10 -10.99
N PRO A 220 5.26 -0.74 -10.59
CA PRO A 220 6.22 -0.36 -9.57
C PRO A 220 7.25 0.64 -10.13
N LEU A 221 7.78 1.47 -9.23
CA LEU A 221 8.95 2.27 -9.53
C LEU A 221 10.21 1.39 -9.51
N HIS A 222 11.08 1.63 -10.47
CA HIS A 222 12.40 1.03 -10.48
C HIS A 222 13.28 1.73 -9.45
N ASP A 223 14.02 0.93 -8.68
CA ASP A 223 15.02 1.40 -7.75
C ASP A 223 16.25 1.90 -8.49
N CYS A 224 16.27 3.21 -8.77
CA CYS A 224 17.36 3.88 -9.47
C CYS A 224 18.68 3.86 -8.68
N ASN A 225 18.62 3.57 -7.37
CA ASN A 225 19.80 3.42 -6.51
C ASN A 225 20.42 2.02 -6.60
N GLY A 226 19.91 1.15 -7.48
CA GLY A 226 20.66 0.02 -8.04
C GLY A 226 20.61 -1.28 -7.24
N HIS A 227 19.68 -1.44 -6.30
CA HIS A 227 19.57 -2.69 -5.53
C HIS A 227 18.52 -3.66 -6.10
N GLY A 228 17.72 -3.23 -7.08
CA GLY A 228 16.65 -4.03 -7.67
C GLY A 228 16.94 -4.55 -9.08
N ALA A 229 17.12 -5.86 -9.24
CA ALA A 229 17.22 -6.49 -10.57
C ALA A 229 15.89 -6.48 -11.36
N ALA A 230 14.78 -6.12 -10.70
CA ALA A 230 13.45 -6.06 -11.30
C ALA A 230 13.29 -4.83 -12.19
N GLY A 231 12.53 -4.99 -13.27
CA GLY A 231 12.11 -3.85 -14.10
C GLY A 231 11.02 -3.01 -13.42
N GLY A 232 10.88 -1.76 -13.85
CA GLY A 232 9.92 -0.81 -13.31
C GLY A 232 9.98 0.52 -14.05
N VAL A 233 9.22 1.50 -13.58
CA VAL A 233 9.25 2.87 -14.13
C VAL A 233 10.33 3.69 -13.42
N CYS A 234 11.23 4.31 -14.18
CA CYS A 234 12.17 5.29 -13.65
C CYS A 234 11.56 6.68 -13.74
N LEU A 235 11.62 7.42 -12.63
CA LEU A 235 11.29 8.83 -12.55
C LEU A 235 12.56 9.63 -12.25
N SER A 236 12.87 10.61 -13.09
CA SER A 236 14.03 11.48 -12.93
C SER A 236 13.63 12.94 -13.12
N PRO A 237 14.29 13.91 -12.47
CA PRO A 237 13.97 15.31 -12.66
C PRO A 237 14.28 15.74 -14.10
N GLY A 238 13.35 16.47 -14.72
CA GLY A 238 13.55 17.08 -16.02
C GLY A 238 14.56 18.24 -15.99
N PRO A 239 15.16 18.59 -17.14
CA PRO A 239 16.12 19.68 -17.21
C PRO A 239 15.49 20.99 -16.73
N GLY A 240 16.20 21.72 -15.88
CA GLY A 240 15.72 22.99 -15.33
C GLY A 240 14.45 22.85 -14.48
N LEU A 241 14.16 21.66 -13.94
CA LEU A 241 12.99 21.37 -13.11
C LEU A 241 11.65 21.58 -13.84
N ALA A 242 11.66 21.45 -15.17
CA ALA A 242 10.47 21.67 -16.00
C ALA A 242 9.39 20.59 -15.86
N GLY A 243 9.73 19.43 -15.28
CA GLY A 243 8.81 18.31 -15.15
C GLY A 243 9.51 17.03 -14.69
N VAL A 244 8.80 15.91 -14.78
CA VAL A 244 9.28 14.57 -14.44
C VAL A 244 9.56 13.79 -15.72
N LEU A 245 10.79 13.32 -15.90
CA LEU A 245 11.14 12.38 -16.96
C LEU A 245 10.70 10.97 -16.56
N VAL A 246 10.04 10.29 -17.48
CA VAL A 246 9.46 8.97 -17.30
C VAL A 246 10.02 8.04 -18.35
N THR A 247 10.63 6.95 -17.89
CA THR A 247 11.14 5.87 -18.74
C THR A 247 10.87 4.51 -18.11
N TRP A 248 10.91 3.46 -18.92
CA TRP A 248 10.92 2.10 -18.39
C TRP A 248 12.36 1.65 -18.11
N HIS A 249 12.60 0.88 -17.05
CA HIS A 249 13.81 0.12 -16.87
C HIS A 249 13.49 -1.36 -16.92
N GLN A 250 14.19 -2.09 -17.78
CA GLN A 250 14.00 -3.53 -17.92
C GLN A 250 14.75 -4.27 -16.84
N HIS A 251 14.32 -5.50 -16.57
CA HIS A 251 15.12 -6.40 -15.73
C HIS A 251 16.56 -6.52 -16.28
N ASP A 252 17.56 -6.53 -15.39
CA ASP A 252 18.99 -6.69 -15.71
C ASP A 252 19.32 -7.83 -16.66
N ARG A 253 18.54 -8.92 -16.65
CA ARG A 253 18.70 -10.03 -17.58
C ARG A 253 18.52 -9.61 -19.05
N MET A 254 17.77 -8.54 -19.28
CA MET A 254 17.53 -7.95 -20.59
C MET A 254 18.43 -6.75 -20.85
N SER A 255 18.51 -5.79 -19.92
CA SER A 255 19.28 -4.55 -20.10
C SER A 255 20.79 -4.76 -19.95
N VAL A 256 21.23 -5.45 -18.89
CA VAL A 256 22.65 -5.64 -18.58
C VAL A 256 23.21 -6.88 -19.27
N GLN A 257 22.53 -8.02 -19.11
CA GLN A 257 23.01 -9.31 -19.61
C GLN A 257 22.69 -9.51 -21.10
N GLN A 258 21.78 -8.71 -21.66
CA GLN A 258 21.37 -8.76 -23.08
C GLN A 258 21.12 -10.17 -23.61
N VAL A 259 20.51 -11.06 -22.79
CA VAL A 259 20.33 -12.48 -23.11
C VAL A 259 19.53 -12.70 -24.41
N ARG A 260 18.75 -11.69 -24.81
CA ARG A 260 17.93 -11.69 -26.04
C ARG A 260 18.46 -10.74 -27.13
N GLY A 261 19.61 -10.09 -26.90
CA GLY A 261 20.26 -9.16 -27.81
C GLY A 261 19.71 -7.72 -27.77
N ALA A 262 20.56 -6.77 -28.12
CA ALA A 262 20.30 -5.33 -28.05
C ALA A 262 19.10 -4.85 -28.89
N ALA A 263 18.79 -5.52 -30.00
CA ALA A 263 17.65 -5.16 -30.83
C ALA A 263 16.31 -5.41 -30.12
N LEU A 264 16.18 -6.53 -29.40
CA LEU A 264 14.97 -6.81 -28.64
C LEU A 264 14.88 -5.93 -27.40
N GLU A 265 16.00 -5.70 -26.71
CA GLU A 265 16.10 -4.75 -25.60
C GLU A 265 15.57 -3.37 -26.02
N THR A 266 16.07 -2.81 -27.13
CA THR A 266 15.63 -1.52 -27.67
C THR A 266 14.13 -1.51 -28.00
N ALA A 267 13.63 -2.59 -28.61
CA ALA A 267 12.21 -2.69 -28.97
C ALA A 267 11.29 -2.75 -27.74
N VAL A 268 11.66 -3.53 -26.73
CA VAL A 268 10.92 -3.61 -25.46
C VAL A 268 10.99 -2.27 -24.73
N GLN A 269 12.14 -1.59 -24.75
CA GLN A 269 12.34 -0.31 -24.08
C GLN A 269 11.39 0.74 -24.63
N ARG A 270 11.38 0.90 -25.96
CA ARG A 270 10.46 1.80 -26.65
C ARG A 270 9.00 1.48 -26.39
N THR A 271 8.65 0.20 -26.47
CA THR A 271 7.27 -0.26 -26.30
C THR A 271 6.77 0.05 -24.90
N MET A 272 7.56 -0.27 -23.88
CA MET A 272 7.19 -0.04 -22.49
C MET A 272 7.16 1.44 -22.14
N SER A 273 8.17 2.23 -22.52
CA SER A 273 8.15 3.68 -22.30
C SER A 273 6.93 4.34 -22.96
N SER A 274 6.58 3.94 -24.19
CA SER A 274 5.38 4.45 -24.87
C SER A 274 4.08 4.02 -24.18
N ALA A 275 4.01 2.80 -23.64
CA ALA A 275 2.84 2.30 -22.93
C ALA A 275 2.63 3.07 -21.61
N VAL A 276 3.71 3.31 -20.85
CA VAL A 276 3.67 4.10 -19.62
C VAL A 276 3.22 5.54 -19.90
N ALA A 277 3.76 6.17 -20.95
CA ALA A 277 3.34 7.51 -21.34
C ALA A 277 1.85 7.57 -21.72
N THR A 278 1.37 6.59 -22.49
CA THR A 278 -0.05 6.50 -22.88
C THR A 278 -0.96 6.31 -21.66
N LEU A 279 -0.52 5.50 -20.70
CA LEU A 279 -1.24 5.31 -19.44
C LEU A 279 -1.34 6.63 -18.66
N LEU A 280 -0.23 7.36 -18.49
CA LEU A 280 -0.23 8.65 -17.81
C LEU A 280 -1.13 9.68 -18.49
N GLN A 281 -1.10 9.76 -19.83
CA GLN A 281 -2.05 10.62 -20.58
C GLN A 281 -3.51 10.22 -20.34
N THR A 282 -3.79 8.91 -20.28
CA THR A 282 -5.14 8.39 -19.99
C THR A 282 -5.61 8.76 -18.58
N MET A 283 -4.68 8.85 -17.62
CA MET A 283 -4.93 9.29 -16.25
C MET A 283 -4.98 10.82 -16.11
N GLY A 284 -4.82 11.58 -17.21
CA GLY A 284 -5.02 13.03 -17.25
C GLY A 284 -3.74 13.86 -17.12
N PHE A 285 -2.56 13.23 -17.15
CA PHE A 285 -1.29 13.96 -17.13
C PHE A 285 -0.96 14.58 -18.50
N GLU A 286 -0.31 15.74 -18.49
CA GLU A 286 0.30 16.33 -19.68
C GLU A 286 1.64 15.65 -19.95
N VAL A 287 1.73 14.89 -21.04
CA VAL A 287 2.91 14.08 -21.36
C VAL A 287 3.37 14.34 -22.79
N GLU A 288 4.64 14.73 -22.96
CA GLU A 288 5.26 14.96 -24.25
C GLU A 288 6.53 14.12 -24.47
N PRO A 289 6.88 13.76 -25.72
CA PRO A 289 8.14 13.10 -26.02
C PRO A 289 9.32 14.01 -25.63
N PHE A 290 10.33 13.44 -24.97
CA PHE A 290 11.52 14.17 -24.55
C PHE A 290 12.78 13.61 -25.21
N GLY A 291 13.43 14.46 -26.01
CA GLY A 291 14.66 14.12 -26.72
C GLY A 291 14.48 12.98 -27.73
N SER A 292 15.55 12.23 -27.99
CA SER A 292 15.57 11.10 -28.92
C SER A 292 15.58 9.73 -28.22
N SER A 293 15.44 9.71 -26.90
CA SER A 293 15.81 8.58 -26.04
C SER A 293 14.65 7.65 -25.67
N ASP A 294 13.55 7.67 -26.43
CA ASP A 294 12.29 6.97 -26.07
C ASP A 294 11.85 7.33 -24.62
N CYS A 295 12.10 8.58 -24.22
CA CYS A 295 11.78 9.17 -22.93
C CYS A 295 10.61 10.15 -23.07
N TRP A 296 9.83 10.30 -22.00
CA TRP A 296 8.67 11.16 -21.95
C TRP A 296 8.78 12.12 -20.78
N MET A 297 8.33 13.35 -20.95
CA MET A 297 8.27 14.34 -19.88
C MET A 297 6.83 14.58 -19.48
N VAL A 298 6.57 14.50 -18.18
CA VAL A 298 5.31 14.92 -17.56
C VAL A 298 5.50 16.32 -17.01
N THR A 299 4.65 17.25 -17.42
CA THR A 299 4.70 18.64 -16.94
C THR A 299 3.57 18.93 -15.95
N PRO A 300 3.74 19.91 -15.04
CA PRO A 300 2.63 20.40 -14.25
C PRO A 300 1.59 20.99 -15.20
N GLY A 301 0.37 20.45 -15.21
CA GLY A 301 -0.71 21.01 -16.01
C GLY A 301 -1.01 22.47 -15.64
N PRO A 302 -1.71 23.24 -16.50
CA PRO A 302 -2.15 24.58 -16.16
C PRO A 302 -3.09 24.49 -14.94
N ARG A 303 -2.62 25.00 -13.80
CA ARG A 303 -3.43 25.17 -12.57
C ARG A 303 -4.49 26.24 -12.74
#